data_AF-A0A9N9NDD1-F1
#
_entry.id   AF-A0A9N9NDD1-F1
#
_cell.length_a   1.000
_cell.length_b   1.000
_cell.length_c   1.000
_cell.angle_alpha   90.00
_cell.angle_beta   90.00
_cell.angle_gamma   90.00
#
_symmetry.space_group_name_H-M   'P 1'
#
loop_
_entity.id
_entity.type
_entity.pdbx_description
1 polymer ?
#
loop_
_entity_poly.entity_id
_entity_poly.type
_entity_poly.pdbx_seq_one_letter_code
_entity_poly.pdbx_strand_id
1 'polypeptide(L)'
;PCDGPKLLRFRGRPQELSPKARLLQWTGKLFPSLGTPPPFDRHDWTIDRCGKEVRYIIDYYSGPDEGETPIFYLDVRPALDSIDSIVDRIKVATNKTLKQFRERARSARDAQDLEKK
;
A
#
# COMPACT_ATOMS: atom_id res chain seq x y z
N PRO A 1 27.45 9.13 3.01
CA PRO A 1 26.50 7.98 3.06
C PRO A 1 25.49 8.20 4.18
N CYS A 2 24.20 8.01 3.94
CA CYS A 2 23.20 8.09 5.00
C CYS A 2 23.08 6.74 5.72
N ASP A 3 22.94 6.75 7.05
CA ASP A 3 22.82 5.57 7.91
C ASP A 3 21.47 4.81 7.77
N GLY A 4 20.77 5.00 6.65
CA GLY A 4 19.42 4.47 6.42
C GLY A 4 18.28 5.38 6.90
N PRO A 5 17.03 4.93 6.72
CA PRO A 5 15.86 5.71 7.09
C PRO A 5 15.67 5.79 8.60
N LYS A 6 15.26 6.96 9.12
CA LYS A 6 15.03 7.18 10.56
C LYS A 6 13.59 7.62 10.81
N LEU A 7 12.94 7.06 11.82
CA LEU A 7 11.61 7.50 12.24
C LEU A 7 11.72 8.87 12.94
N LEU A 8 11.06 9.89 12.39
CA LEU A 8 11.03 11.22 12.98
C LEU A 8 9.80 11.42 13.86
N ARG A 9 8.62 11.05 13.37
CA ARG A 9 7.34 11.28 14.07
C ARG A 9 6.37 10.15 13.82
N PHE A 10 5.63 9.77 14.86
CA PHE A 10 4.53 8.82 14.82
C PHE A 10 3.26 9.52 15.31
N ARG A 11 2.18 9.48 14.53
CA ARG A 11 0.91 10.13 14.89
C ARG A 11 -0.28 9.24 14.53
N GLY A 12 -1.03 8.82 15.55
CA GLY A 12 -2.34 8.19 15.37
C GLY A 12 -3.38 9.21 14.90
N ARG A 13 -4.24 8.77 13.99
CA ARG A 13 -5.36 9.53 13.42
C ARG A 13 -6.60 8.63 13.24
N PRO A 14 -7.07 7.94 14.30
CA PRO A 14 -8.09 6.90 14.20
C PRO A 14 -9.44 7.37 13.65
N GLN A 15 -9.77 8.66 13.80
CA GLN A 15 -11.03 9.23 13.31
C GLN A 15 -10.92 9.86 11.92
N GLU A 16 -9.73 9.87 11.29
CA GLU A 16 -9.54 10.53 10.01
C GLU A 16 -9.32 9.54 8.87
N LEU A 17 -10.22 9.57 7.89
CA LEU A 17 -10.02 8.83 6.64
C LEU A 17 -8.90 9.44 5.80
N SER A 18 -8.02 8.57 5.27
CA SER A 18 -7.03 9.00 4.28
C SER A 18 -7.68 9.47 2.97
N PRO A 19 -6.99 10.23 2.11
CA PRO A 19 -7.57 10.69 0.83
C PRO A 19 -8.09 9.56 -0.06
N LYS A 20 -7.42 8.40 -0.09
CA LYS A 20 -7.90 7.22 -0.85
C LYS A 20 -9.09 6.56 -0.15
N ALA A 21 -9.06 6.41 1.19
CA ALA A 21 -10.21 5.87 1.91
C ALA A 21 -11.45 6.75 1.69
N ARG A 22 -11.30 8.08 1.75
CA ARG A 22 -12.40 9.03 1.41
C ARG A 22 -12.96 8.80 0.02
N LEU A 23 -12.09 8.63 -0.98
CA LEU A 23 -12.51 8.34 -2.35
C LEU A 23 -13.25 6.99 -2.44
N LEU A 24 -12.72 5.93 -1.82
CA LEU A 24 -13.35 4.60 -1.80
C LEU A 24 -14.72 4.62 -1.10
N GLN A 25 -14.85 5.32 0.03
CA GLN A 25 -16.14 5.49 0.70
C GLN A 25 -17.13 6.25 -0.18
N TRP A 26 -16.67 7.27 -0.92
CA TRP A 26 -17.51 8.01 -1.85
C TRP A 26 -17.94 7.17 -3.05
N THR A 27 -17.04 6.39 -3.64
CA THR A 27 -17.39 5.47 -4.74
C THR A 27 -18.32 4.37 -4.27
N GLY A 28 -18.15 3.83 -3.07
CA GLY A 28 -19.07 2.85 -2.48
C GLY A 28 -20.47 3.40 -2.24
N LYS A 29 -20.60 4.71 -1.95
CA LYS A 29 -21.91 5.38 -1.87
C LYS A 29 -22.60 5.51 -3.22
N LEU A 30 -21.83 5.74 -4.29
CA LEU A 30 -22.37 5.87 -5.65
C LEU A 30 -22.64 4.53 -6.32
N PHE A 31 -21.79 3.54 -6.05
CA PHE A 31 -21.84 2.21 -6.64
C PHE A 31 -21.71 1.18 -5.52
N PRO A 32 -22.83 0.76 -4.88
CA PRO A 32 -22.80 -0.10 -3.70
C PRO A 32 -22.05 -1.41 -3.89
N SER A 33 -22.04 -1.97 -5.11
CA SER A 33 -21.28 -3.19 -5.46
C SER A 33 -19.76 -3.04 -5.40
N LEU A 34 -19.24 -1.81 -5.37
CA LEU A 34 -17.82 -1.49 -5.26
C LEU A 34 -17.45 -0.94 -3.88
N GLY A 35 -18.37 -1.00 -2.92
CA GLY A 35 -18.14 -0.53 -1.55
C GLY A 35 -17.14 -1.39 -0.79
N THR A 36 -16.25 -0.73 -0.05
CA THR A 36 -15.31 -1.39 0.87
C THR A 36 -15.49 -0.84 2.29
N PRO A 37 -15.23 -1.65 3.34
CA PRO A 37 -15.20 -1.11 4.69
C PRO A 37 -14.10 -0.05 4.84
N PRO A 38 -14.33 1.03 5.61
CA PRO A 38 -13.30 2.03 5.90
C PRO A 38 -12.19 1.42 6.78
N PRO A 39 -10.99 2.03 6.81
CA PRO A 39 -9.98 1.62 7.77
C PRO A 39 -10.48 1.90 9.19
N PHE A 40 -10.25 0.95 10.10
CA PHE A 40 -10.62 1.09 11.51
C PHE A 40 -9.59 1.89 12.31
N ASP A 41 -8.37 2.01 11.77
CA ASP A 41 -7.30 2.78 12.36
C ASP A 41 -6.36 3.34 11.29
N ARG A 42 -5.88 4.57 11.48
CA ARG A 42 -4.95 5.25 10.57
C ARG A 42 -3.80 5.83 11.36
N HIS A 43 -2.61 5.62 10.84
CA HIS A 43 -1.38 6.19 11.36
C HIS A 43 -0.62 6.98 10.29
N ASP A 44 -0.03 8.09 10.69
CA ASP A 44 0.90 8.87 9.89
C ASP A 44 2.30 8.77 10.47
N TRP A 45 3.25 8.28 9.68
CA TRP A 45 4.66 8.14 10.07
C TRP A 45 5.49 9.09 9.24
N THR A 46 6.25 9.98 9.88
CA THR A 46 7.22 10.83 9.17
C THR A 46 8.59 10.19 9.30
N ILE A 47 9.20 9.88 8.16
CA ILE A 47 10.49 9.21 8.05
C ILE A 47 11.50 10.17 7.43
N ASP A 48 12.68 10.30 8.02
CA ASP A 48 13.83 10.90 7.37
C ASP A 48 14.44 9.89 6.41
N ARG A 49 14.44 10.22 5.11
CA ARG A 49 15.16 9.50 4.07
C ARG A 49 16.36 10.32 3.64
N CYS A 50 17.46 10.20 4.38
CA CYS A 50 18.75 10.81 4.04
C CYS A 50 18.70 12.34 3.93
N GLY A 51 18.09 13.01 4.92
CA GLY A 51 17.91 14.46 4.98
C GLY A 51 16.59 14.95 4.39
N LYS A 52 15.65 14.03 4.08
CA LYS A 52 14.35 14.38 3.51
C LYS A 52 13.22 13.80 4.35
N GLU A 53 12.41 14.68 4.93
CA GLU A 53 11.20 14.27 5.64
C GLU A 53 10.14 13.78 4.64
N VAL A 54 9.69 12.54 4.81
CA VAL A 54 8.64 11.93 4.00
C VAL A 54 7.59 11.33 4.89
N ARG A 55 6.37 11.82 4.77
CA ARG A 55 5.23 11.30 5.51
C ARG A 55 4.64 10.09 4.78
N TYR A 56 4.41 9.02 5.51
CA TYR A 56 3.71 7.82 5.11
C TYR A 56 2.37 7.76 5.80
N ILE A 57 1.37 7.28 5.08
CA ILE A 57 0.04 6.97 5.58
C ILE A 57 -0.06 5.44 5.65
N ILE A 58 -0.53 4.95 6.79
CA ILE A 58 -0.76 3.54 7.09
C ILE A 58 -2.22 3.40 7.48
N ASP A 59 -3.02 2.81 6.60
CA ASP A 59 -4.43 2.51 6.85
C ASP A 59 -4.57 1.03 7.21
N TYR A 60 -5.22 0.73 8.34
CA TYR A 60 -5.50 -0.64 8.80
C TYR A 60 -6.95 -1.02 8.46
N TYR A 61 -7.12 -2.12 7.74
CA TYR A 61 -8.41 -2.64 7.31
C TYR A 61 -8.67 -4.01 7.92
N SER A 62 -9.92 -4.27 8.30
CA SER A 62 -10.36 -5.60 8.70
C SER A 62 -10.43 -6.51 7.49
N GLY A 63 -9.94 -7.74 7.65
CA GLY A 63 -10.15 -8.83 6.72
C GLY A 63 -11.33 -9.70 7.11
N PRO A 64 -11.70 -10.68 6.26
CA PRO A 64 -12.64 -11.72 6.66
C PRO A 64 -12.06 -12.53 7.82
N ASP A 65 -12.90 -12.89 8.77
CA ASP A 65 -12.50 -13.71 9.91
C ASP A 65 -12.18 -15.14 9.44
N GLU A 66 -10.98 -15.63 9.76
CA GLU A 66 -10.62 -17.04 9.59
C GLU A 66 -10.47 -17.67 10.98
N GLY A 67 -11.52 -18.37 11.42
CA GLY A 67 -11.58 -18.98 12.73
C GLY A 67 -11.67 -17.95 13.86
N GLU A 68 -10.87 -18.12 14.91
CA GLU A 68 -10.90 -17.26 16.10
C GLU A 68 -9.95 -16.05 16.03
N THR A 69 -9.11 -15.97 14.99
CA THR A 69 -8.10 -14.91 14.89
C THR A 69 -8.54 -13.82 13.91
N PRO A 70 -8.68 -12.56 14.35
CA PRO A 70 -9.04 -11.48 13.45
C PRO A 70 -7.90 -11.21 12.47
N ILE A 71 -8.22 -11.17 11.17
CA ILE A 71 -7.27 -10.84 10.11
C ILE A 71 -7.37 -9.34 9.81
N PHE A 72 -6.23 -8.71 9.55
CA PHE A 72 -6.17 -7.33 9.10
C PHE A 72 -5.14 -7.14 7.99
N TYR A 73 -5.38 -6.15 7.14
CA TYR A 73 -4.52 -5.76 6.03
C TYR A 73 -4.04 -4.32 6.18
N LEU A 74 -2.82 -4.04 5.74
CA LEU A 74 -2.22 -2.71 5.80
C LEU A 74 -2.04 -2.13 4.40
N ASP A 75 -2.54 -0.92 4.19
CA ASP A 75 -2.20 -0.09 3.04
C ASP A 75 -1.18 0.97 3.46
N VAL A 76 0.08 0.74 3.11
CA VAL A 76 1.21 1.62 3.43
C VAL A 76 1.70 2.35 2.19
N ARG A 77 1.73 3.69 2.25
CA ARG A 77 2.11 4.53 1.11
C ARG A 77 2.61 5.91 1.50
N PRO A 78 3.48 6.55 0.70
CA PRO A 78 3.83 7.96 0.88
C PRO A 78 2.57 8.83 0.81
N ALA A 79 2.45 9.84 1.66
CA ALA A 79 1.37 10.82 1.64
C ALA A 79 1.44 11.67 0.36
N LEU A 80 0.31 12.21 -0.12
CA LEU A 80 0.26 12.99 -1.37
C LEU A 80 0.64 14.47 -1.14
N ASP A 81 1.72 14.68 -0.39
CA ASP A 81 2.09 16.00 0.09
C ASP A 81 3.16 16.65 -0.79
N SER A 82 3.78 15.86 -1.68
CA SER A 82 4.85 16.29 -2.58
C SER A 82 4.79 15.56 -3.92
N ILE A 83 5.35 16.19 -4.96
CA ILE A 83 5.46 15.60 -6.30
C ILE A 83 6.30 14.31 -6.24
N ASP A 84 7.37 14.29 -5.45
CA ASP A 84 8.20 13.10 -5.27
C ASP A 84 7.42 11.93 -4.67
N SER A 85 6.48 12.21 -3.77
CA SER A 85 5.61 11.17 -3.21
C SER A 85 4.63 10.59 -4.25
N ILE A 86 4.20 11.39 -5.22
CA ILE A 86 3.40 10.91 -6.35
C ILE A 86 4.27 10.01 -7.25
N VAL A 87 5.47 10.45 -7.59
CA VAL A 87 6.43 9.67 -8.39
C VAL A 87 6.78 8.36 -7.69
N ASP A 88 6.99 8.38 -6.38
CA ASP A 88 7.26 7.17 -5.59
C ASP A 88 6.10 6.16 -5.67
N ARG A 89 4.85 6.63 -5.60
CA ARG A 89 3.68 5.76 -5.77
C ARG A 89 3.64 5.12 -7.16
N ILE A 90 3.93 5.88 -8.21
CA ILE A 90 3.98 5.38 -9.59
C ILE A 90 5.11 4.37 -9.75
N LYS A 91 6.33 4.69 -9.29
CA LYS A 91 7.49 3.79 -9.35
C LYS A 91 7.23 2.46 -8.64
N VAL A 92 6.65 2.48 -7.44
CA VAL A 92 6.31 1.25 -6.70
C VAL A 92 5.27 0.43 -7.45
N ALA A 93 4.24 1.07 -8.01
CA ALA A 93 3.24 0.38 -8.83
C ALA A 93 3.89 -0.29 -10.04
N THR A 94 4.66 0.47 -10.84
CA THR A 94 5.31 -0.05 -12.05
C THR A 94 6.33 -1.14 -11.76
N ASN A 95 7.14 -1.00 -10.70
CA ASN A 95 8.16 -1.99 -10.34
C ASN A 95 7.55 -3.31 -9.87
N LYS A 96 6.44 -3.27 -9.10
CA LYS A 96 5.72 -4.49 -8.70
C LYS A 96 5.13 -5.19 -9.92
N THR A 97 4.46 -4.44 -10.79
CA THR A 97 3.86 -4.96 -12.01
C THR A 97 4.92 -5.60 -12.91
N LEU A 98 6.03 -4.90 -13.16
CA LEU A 98 7.10 -5.41 -14.02
C LEU A 98 7.77 -6.67 -13.45
N LYS A 99 8.06 -6.71 -12.15
CA LYS A 99 8.62 -7.91 -11.50
C LYS A 99 7.66 -9.09 -11.60
N GLN A 100 6.37 -8.88 -11.30
CA GLN A 100 5.36 -9.91 -11.37
C GLN A 100 5.17 -10.45 -12.80
N PHE A 101 5.19 -9.58 -13.81
CA PHE A 101 5.18 -10.01 -15.21
C PHE A 101 6.41 -10.83 -15.58
N ARG A 102 7.61 -10.38 -15.18
CA ARG A 102 8.86 -11.07 -15.46
C ARG A 102 8.93 -12.46 -14.81
N GLU A 103 8.46 -12.57 -13.58
CA GLU A 103 8.38 -13.84 -12.85
C GLU A 103 7.38 -14.79 -13.51
N ARG A 104 6.18 -14.33 -13.84
CA ARG A 104 5.18 -15.13 -14.59
C ARG A 104 5.71 -15.61 -15.94
N ALA A 105 6.38 -14.74 -16.70
CA ALA A 105 6.97 -15.10 -17.99
C ALA A 105 8.07 -16.16 -17.85
N ARG A 106 8.89 -16.08 -16.79
CA ARG A 106 9.92 -17.08 -16.49
C ARG A 106 9.30 -18.44 -16.14
N SER A 107 8.33 -18.46 -15.22
CA SER A 107 7.62 -19.68 -14.83
C SER A 107 6.89 -20.34 -16.00
N ALA A 108 6.28 -19.56 -16.89
CA ALA A 108 5.62 -20.09 -18.08
C ALA A 108 6.60 -20.76 -19.06
N ARG A 109 7.79 -20.17 -19.24
CA ARG A 109 8.84 -20.75 -20.08
C ARG A 109 9.38 -22.06 -19.49
N ASP A 110 9.69 -22.06 -18.20
CA ASP A 110 10.25 -23.22 -17.51
C ASP A 110 9.24 -24.40 -17.51
N ALA A 111 7.93 -24.13 -17.41
CA ALA A 111 6.89 -25.14 -17.54
C ALA A 111 6.83 -25.75 -18.96
N GLN A 112 6.99 -24.92 -20.00
CA GLN A 112 6.96 -25.36 -21.40
C GLN A 112 8.19 -26.22 -21.78
N ASP A 113 9.33 -25.98 -21.14
CA ASP A 113 10.56 -26.76 -21.36
C ASP A 113 10.50 -28.14 -20.67
N LEU A 114 9.75 -28.28 -19.57
CA LEU A 114 9.52 -29.56 -18.89
C LEU A 114 8.56 -30.48 -19.68
N GLU A 115 7.54 -29.91 -20.32
CA GLU A 115 6.57 -30.66 -21.14
C GLU A 115 7.21 -31.23 -22.42
N LYS A 116 8.29 -30.61 -22.90
CA LYS A 116 9.03 -31.03 -24.11
C LYS A 116 10.12 -32.07 -23.86
N LYS A 117 10.32 -32.51 -22.62
CA LYS A 117 11.40 -33.41 -22.20
C LYS A 117 10.84 -34.77 -21.79
#